data_AF-A0A0C4Y7V2-F1
#
_entry.id   AF-A0A0C4Y7V2-F1
#
_cell.length_a   1.000
_cell.length_b   1.000
_cell.length_c   1.000
_cell.angle_alpha   90.00
_cell.angle_beta   90.00
_cell.angle_gamma   90.00
#
_symmetry.space_group_name_H-M   'P 1'
#
loop_
_entity.id
_entity.type
_entity.pdbx_description
1 polymer ?
#
loop_
_entity_poly.entity_id
_entity_poly.type
_entity_poly.pdbx_seq_one_letter_code
_entity_poly.pdbx_strand_id
1 'polypeptide(L)'
;MNAADQRRRFDDLVLPHLDAAYNLARWLSGSPAEADDVVQEACLRAFCFFDSFRGDQPRAWLLAIVRNTWFTTWRKRHQPGQAESAGYDDAHFDGEPLPGWQDGHGDSPEQWLLRAEDVRLLHLALERLPLAFREVLVLRELEDLPYRDIAVIAQIPLGTVMSRLARARKLLAAAVLALRAEGTRGLGTRGGADLGAAGTLSTAPVTDRAAAATAIHATPPQPAGETGHELQ
;
A
#
# COMPACT_ATOMS: atom_id res chain seq x y z
N MET A 1 26.54 -26.15 4.50
CA MET A 1 26.67 -24.74 4.06
C MET A 1 27.38 -24.01 5.19
N ASN A 2 28.40 -23.18 4.92
CA ASN A 2 29.04 -22.41 5.98
C ASN A 2 28.03 -21.38 6.51
N ALA A 3 27.95 -21.19 7.84
CA ALA A 3 27.03 -20.23 8.46
C ALA A 3 27.24 -18.79 7.91
N ALA A 4 28.47 -18.44 7.54
CA ALA A 4 28.79 -17.17 6.88
C ALA A 4 28.16 -17.05 5.47
N ASP A 5 28.13 -18.13 4.70
CA ASP A 5 27.54 -18.15 3.36
C ASP A 5 26.01 -18.12 3.42
N GLN A 6 25.43 -18.79 4.41
CA GLN A 6 23.99 -18.74 4.69
C GLN A 6 23.55 -17.33 5.04
N ARG A 7 24.30 -16.65 5.92
CA ARG A 7 24.01 -15.27 6.30
C ARG A 7 24.07 -14.32 5.10
N ARG A 8 25.11 -14.42 4.27
CA ARG A 8 25.21 -13.59 3.05
C ARG A 8 24.05 -13.83 2.10
N ARG A 9 23.70 -15.10 1.83
CA ARG A 9 22.55 -15.43 0.97
C ARG A 9 21.23 -14.92 1.53
N PHE A 10 21.05 -14.95 2.86
CA PHE A 10 19.87 -14.38 3.50
C PHE A 10 19.85 -12.86 3.29
N ASP A 11 20.98 -12.20 3.57
CA ASP A 11 21.10 -10.75 3.43
C ASP A 11 20.80 -10.31 1.99
N ASP A 12 21.33 -11.02 0.99
CA ASP A 12 21.14 -10.71 -0.44
C ASP A 12 19.71 -10.97 -0.94
N LEU A 13 19.04 -12.02 -0.44
CA LEU A 13 17.73 -12.42 -0.95
C LEU A 13 16.56 -11.83 -0.16
N VAL A 14 16.71 -11.59 1.15
CA VAL A 14 15.60 -11.25 2.05
C VAL A 14 15.60 -9.77 2.43
N LEU A 15 16.76 -9.18 2.73
CA LEU A 15 16.82 -7.78 3.17
C LEU A 15 16.28 -6.78 2.14
N PRO A 16 16.43 -6.97 0.82
CA PRO A 16 15.81 -6.10 -0.18
C PRO A 16 14.28 -6.04 -0.12
N HIS A 17 13.64 -6.91 0.66
CA HIS A 17 12.20 -6.99 0.80
C HIS A 17 11.69 -6.55 2.18
N LEU A 18 12.55 -5.95 3.02
CA LEU A 18 12.15 -5.44 4.34
C LEU A 18 11.12 -4.33 4.27
N ASP A 19 11.22 -3.41 3.31
CA ASP A 19 10.25 -2.33 3.16
C ASP A 19 8.85 -2.88 2.83
N ALA A 20 8.79 -3.88 1.94
CA ALA A 20 7.56 -4.61 1.62
C ALA A 20 7.00 -5.33 2.87
N ALA A 21 7.87 -5.96 3.65
CA ALA A 21 7.49 -6.63 4.91
C ALA A 21 6.90 -5.64 5.92
N TYR A 22 7.54 -4.48 6.08
CA TYR A 22 7.07 -3.42 6.95
C TYR A 22 5.75 -2.82 6.49
N ASN A 23 5.62 -2.52 5.19
CA ASN A 23 4.39 -2.00 4.62
C ASN A 23 3.21 -2.95 4.87
N LEU A 24 3.38 -4.25 4.60
CA LEU A 24 2.35 -5.24 4.88
C LEU A 24 2.00 -5.28 6.38
N ALA A 25 3.02 -5.34 7.26
CA ALA A 25 2.80 -5.37 8.70
C ALA A 25 2.08 -4.11 9.21
N ARG A 26 2.41 -2.94 8.67
CA ARG A 26 1.79 -1.65 8.98
C ARG A 26 0.31 -1.62 8.61
N TRP A 27 -0.03 -2.14 7.42
CA TRP A 27 -1.41 -2.21 6.94
C TRP A 27 -2.26 -3.24 7.68
N LEU A 28 -1.66 -4.37 8.08
CA LEU A 28 -2.33 -5.41 8.83
C LEU A 28 -2.58 -5.01 10.29
N SER A 29 -1.57 -4.43 10.94
CA SER A 29 -1.61 -4.16 12.38
C SER A 29 -2.39 -2.91 12.74
N GLY A 30 -2.37 -1.88 11.90
CA GLY A 30 -2.90 -0.61 12.38
C GLY A 30 -1.98 0.08 13.41
N SER A 31 -0.70 -0.29 13.54
CA SER A 31 0.22 0.41 14.46
C SER A 31 1.68 0.34 13.98
N PRO A 32 2.46 1.46 14.02
CA PRO A 32 3.88 1.41 13.68
C PRO A 32 4.66 0.48 14.62
N ALA A 33 4.39 0.59 15.93
CA ALA A 33 5.09 -0.20 16.94
C ALA A 33 4.80 -1.70 16.78
N GLU A 34 3.55 -2.06 16.50
CA GLU A 34 3.22 -3.47 16.24
C GLU A 34 3.80 -3.96 14.91
N ALA A 35 3.88 -3.09 13.90
CA ALA A 35 4.52 -3.44 12.63
C ALA A 35 6.01 -3.74 12.82
N ASP A 36 6.74 -2.92 13.59
CA ASP A 36 8.15 -3.15 13.92
C ASP A 36 8.33 -4.51 14.62
N ASP A 37 7.52 -4.80 15.65
CA ASP A 37 7.58 -6.06 16.38
C ASP A 37 7.31 -7.27 15.46
N VAL A 38 6.29 -7.16 14.60
CA VAL A 38 5.91 -8.22 13.64
C VAL A 38 7.03 -8.48 12.64
N VAL A 39 7.64 -7.42 12.08
CA VAL A 39 8.71 -7.56 11.10
C VAL A 39 9.95 -8.16 11.75
N GLN A 40 10.33 -7.72 12.94
CA GLN A 40 11.48 -8.29 13.67
C GLN A 40 11.30 -9.79 13.91
N GLU A 41 10.15 -10.20 14.46
CA GLU A 41 9.84 -11.60 14.70
C GLU A 41 9.77 -12.41 13.39
N ALA A 42 9.20 -11.83 12.33
CA ALA A 42 9.16 -12.47 11.01
C ALA A 42 10.56 -12.66 10.41
N CYS A 43 11.46 -11.70 10.58
CA CYS A 43 12.85 -11.80 10.11
C CYS A 43 13.63 -12.88 10.88
N LEU A 44 13.44 -12.97 12.20
CA LEU A 44 14.03 -14.04 13.01
C LEU A 44 13.54 -15.42 12.54
N ARG A 45 12.24 -15.58 12.32
CA ARG A 45 11.66 -16.81 11.76
C ARG A 45 12.21 -17.12 10.37
N ALA A 46 12.23 -16.12 9.49
CA ALA A 46 12.76 -16.27 8.14
C ALA A 46 14.22 -16.75 8.19
N PHE A 47 15.06 -16.15 9.03
CA PHE A 47 16.44 -16.57 9.19
C PHE A 47 16.56 -18.03 9.67
N CYS A 48 15.78 -18.43 10.67
CA CYS A 48 15.76 -19.81 11.19
C CYS A 48 15.30 -20.84 10.14
N PHE A 49 14.35 -20.49 9.26
CA PHE A 49 13.82 -21.39 8.24
C PHE A 49 14.50 -21.23 6.88
N PHE A 50 15.50 -20.36 6.76
CA PHE A 50 16.12 -20.02 5.48
C PHE A 50 16.76 -21.22 4.77
N ASP A 51 17.27 -22.21 5.52
CA ASP A 51 17.84 -23.43 4.92
C ASP A 51 16.82 -24.26 4.13
N SER A 52 15.53 -24.12 4.44
CA SER A 52 14.44 -24.79 3.71
C SER A 52 13.95 -24.01 2.49
N PHE A 53 14.39 -22.76 2.34
CA PHE A 53 13.96 -21.88 1.26
C PHE A 53 14.67 -22.24 -0.06
N ARG A 54 13.88 -22.51 -1.10
CA ARG A 54 14.39 -23.00 -2.40
C ARG A 54 14.89 -21.90 -3.35
N GLY A 55 14.63 -20.62 -3.05
CA GLY A 55 15.21 -19.49 -3.81
C GLY A 55 14.25 -18.77 -4.76
N ASP A 56 13.13 -19.37 -5.14
CA ASP A 56 12.43 -18.92 -6.36
C ASP A 56 11.56 -17.66 -6.17
N GLN A 57 11.19 -17.30 -4.94
CA GLN A 57 10.33 -16.15 -4.64
C GLN A 57 10.55 -15.58 -3.22
N PRO A 58 11.70 -14.92 -2.95
CA PRO A 58 12.04 -14.49 -1.60
C PRO A 58 11.06 -13.46 -1.04
N ARG A 59 10.57 -12.54 -1.87
CA ARG A 59 9.55 -11.55 -1.47
C ARG A 59 8.25 -12.19 -1.00
N ALA A 60 7.64 -13.04 -1.83
CA ALA A 60 6.37 -13.68 -1.48
C ALA A 60 6.51 -14.60 -0.25
N TRP A 61 7.64 -15.29 -0.14
CA TRP A 61 7.97 -16.11 1.01
C TRP A 61 8.08 -15.28 2.30
N LEU A 62 8.80 -14.17 2.29
CA LEU A 62 8.91 -13.27 3.44
C LEU A 62 7.54 -12.70 3.84
N LEU A 63 6.75 -12.23 2.88
CA LEU A 63 5.43 -11.65 3.14
C LEU A 63 4.45 -12.69 3.72
N ALA A 64 4.56 -13.96 3.33
CA ALA A 64 3.80 -15.04 3.97
C ALA A 64 4.18 -15.23 5.46
N ILE A 65 5.48 -15.14 5.79
CA ILE A 65 5.96 -15.23 7.17
C ILE A 65 5.46 -14.04 8.00
N VAL A 66 5.52 -12.82 7.45
CA VAL A 66 4.99 -11.59 8.09
C VAL A 66 3.50 -11.75 8.40
N ARG A 67 2.71 -12.15 7.40
CA ARG A 67 1.26 -12.36 7.52
C ARG A 67 0.93 -13.40 8.60
N ASN A 68 1.62 -14.53 8.61
CA ASN A 68 1.42 -15.58 9.62
C ASN A 68 1.86 -15.13 11.01
N THR A 69 2.92 -14.33 11.11
CA THR A 69 3.39 -13.75 12.37
C THR A 69 2.36 -12.81 12.97
N TRP A 70 1.80 -11.90 12.16
CA TRP A 70 0.72 -11.02 12.57
C TRP A 70 -0.49 -11.79 13.10
N PHE A 71 -1.06 -12.71 12.33
CA PHE A 71 -2.28 -13.42 12.75
C PHE A 71 -2.06 -14.32 13.97
N THR A 72 -0.87 -14.90 14.11
CA THR A 72 -0.50 -15.64 15.33
C THR A 72 -0.48 -14.72 16.55
N THR A 73 0.16 -13.55 16.46
CA THR A 73 0.24 -12.58 17.55
C THR A 73 -1.13 -11.98 17.88
N TRP A 74 -1.90 -11.61 16.86
CA TRP A 74 -3.26 -11.10 17.00
C TRP A 74 -4.17 -12.09 17.72
N ARG A 75 -4.16 -13.37 17.32
CA ARG A 75 -4.97 -14.42 17.97
C ARG A 75 -4.58 -14.63 19.43
N LYS A 76 -3.28 -14.66 19.74
CA LYS A 76 -2.79 -14.78 21.13
C LYS A 76 -3.29 -13.64 22.02
N ARG A 77 -3.41 -12.43 21.49
CA ARG A 77 -3.88 -11.24 22.22
C ARG A 77 -5.40 -11.21 22.40
N HIS A 78 -6.15 -11.61 21.38
CA HIS A 78 -7.62 -11.47 21.37
C HIS A 78 -8.37 -12.74 21.77
N GLN A 79 -7.70 -13.90 21.78
CA GLN A 79 -8.28 -15.20 22.14
C GLN A 79 -7.27 -16.04 22.96
N PRO A 80 -6.96 -15.61 24.20
CA PRO A 80 -6.09 -16.39 25.09
C PRO A 80 -6.74 -17.74 25.43
N GLY A 81 -6.38 -18.79 24.69
CA GLY A 81 -6.88 -20.16 24.89
C GLY A 81 -7.08 -21.00 23.62
N GLN A 82 -7.09 -20.40 22.42
CA GLN A 82 -7.32 -21.10 21.14
C GLN A 82 -6.11 -21.08 20.20
N ALA A 83 -4.91 -21.32 20.72
CA ALA A 83 -3.68 -21.19 19.95
C ALA A 83 -3.51 -22.19 18.78
N GLU A 84 -4.44 -23.12 18.55
CA GLU A 84 -4.31 -24.17 17.53
C GLU A 84 -5.61 -24.37 16.73
N SER A 85 -5.86 -23.52 15.72
CA SER A 85 -6.62 -23.90 14.52
C SER A 85 -6.47 -22.81 13.44
N ALA A 86 -6.02 -23.21 12.25
CA ALA A 86 -5.82 -22.34 11.11
C ALA A 86 -7.12 -22.20 10.30
N GLY A 87 -7.88 -21.16 10.63
CA GLY A 87 -8.98 -20.64 9.81
C GLY A 87 -9.28 -19.22 10.28
N TYR A 88 -8.96 -18.23 9.45
CA TYR A 88 -9.36 -16.84 9.73
C TYR A 88 -10.84 -16.71 9.38
N ASP A 89 -11.68 -16.57 10.39
CA ASP A 89 -13.09 -16.21 10.22
C ASP A 89 -13.23 -14.68 10.23
N ASP A 90 -14.10 -14.19 9.36
CA ASP A 90 -14.26 -12.79 8.98
C ASP A 90 -15.05 -12.04 10.06
N ALA A 91 -14.39 -11.67 11.15
CA ALA A 91 -15.01 -10.89 12.22
C ALA A 91 -14.19 -9.63 12.53
N HIS A 92 -14.72 -8.51 12.02
CA HIS A 92 -14.61 -7.12 12.50
C HIS A 92 -13.25 -6.67 13.04
N PHE A 93 -12.54 -5.92 12.20
CA PHE A 93 -11.38 -5.12 12.62
C PHE A 93 -11.78 -3.64 12.59
N ASP A 94 -11.89 -3.03 13.77
CA ASP A 94 -12.11 -1.60 13.95
C ASP A 94 -10.72 -0.94 14.01
N GLY A 95 -10.25 -0.44 12.86
CA GLY A 95 -8.93 0.18 12.74
C GLY A 95 -8.97 1.68 13.02
N GLU A 96 -8.21 2.12 14.01
CA GLU A 96 -7.85 3.54 14.22
C GLU A 96 -6.91 4.04 13.11
N PRO A 97 -6.96 5.34 12.75
CA PRO A 97 -6.17 5.89 11.66
C PRO A 97 -4.67 5.93 11.95
N LEU A 98 -3.87 5.67 10.91
CA LEU A 98 -2.43 5.48 10.96
C LEU A 98 -1.65 6.75 10.60
N PRO A 99 -0.85 7.31 11.53
CA PRO A 99 0.09 8.37 11.19
C PRO A 99 1.38 7.80 10.58
N GLY A 100 1.98 8.53 9.64
CA GLY A 100 3.40 8.41 9.31
C GLY A 100 3.76 7.76 7.97
N TRP A 101 3.20 8.25 6.87
CA TRP A 101 3.72 7.96 5.52
C TRP A 101 4.24 9.27 4.91
N GLN A 102 5.52 9.32 4.56
CA GLN A 102 6.16 10.48 3.94
C GLN A 102 6.85 10.04 2.64
N ASP A 103 6.35 10.55 1.52
CA ASP A 103 7.04 10.42 0.23
C ASP A 103 7.89 11.67 -0.04
N GLY A 104 9.17 11.42 -0.32
CA GLY A 104 10.17 12.43 -0.64
C GLY A 104 10.13 12.91 -2.10
N HIS A 105 9.88 14.22 -2.24
CA HIS A 105 10.37 15.24 -3.18
C HIS A 105 10.33 15.08 -4.72
N GLY A 106 9.92 16.18 -5.37
CA GLY A 106 10.04 16.46 -6.81
C GLY A 106 9.16 17.61 -7.35
N ASP A 107 8.26 18.16 -6.53
CA ASP A 107 7.13 18.97 -7.00
C ASP A 107 7.12 20.41 -6.52
N SER A 108 6.39 21.25 -7.26
CA SER A 108 5.99 22.56 -6.75
C SER A 108 5.20 22.42 -5.43
N PRO A 109 5.27 23.40 -4.51
CA PRO A 109 4.64 23.31 -3.19
C PRO A 109 3.13 22.98 -3.24
N GLU A 110 2.44 23.48 -4.26
CA GLU A 110 1.01 23.24 -4.49
C GLU A 110 0.72 21.82 -4.95
N GLN A 111 1.53 21.28 -5.86
CA GLN A 111 1.40 19.89 -6.32
C GLN A 111 1.77 18.90 -5.21
N TRP A 112 2.78 19.20 -4.39
CA TRP A 112 3.12 18.42 -3.21
C TRP A 112 1.95 18.35 -2.22
N LEU A 113 1.30 19.48 -1.95
CA LEU A 113 0.14 19.54 -1.05
C LEU A 113 -1.05 18.73 -1.58
N LEU A 114 -1.35 18.85 -2.88
CA LEU A 114 -2.43 18.07 -3.52
C LEU A 114 -2.14 16.57 -3.46
N ARG A 115 -0.91 16.14 -3.73
CA ARG A 115 -0.53 14.73 -3.58
C ARG A 115 -0.60 14.26 -2.14
N ALA A 116 -0.10 15.05 -1.19
CA ALA A 116 -0.15 14.69 0.22
C ALA A 116 -1.60 14.47 0.67
N GLU A 117 -2.54 15.29 0.18
CA GLU A 117 -3.96 15.13 0.45
C GLU A 117 -4.56 13.89 -0.23
N ASP A 118 -4.23 13.60 -1.49
CA ASP A 118 -4.68 12.38 -2.17
C ASP A 118 -4.14 11.11 -1.50
N VAL A 119 -2.86 11.10 -1.11
CA VAL A 119 -2.24 10.01 -0.34
C VAL A 119 -2.96 9.83 1.00
N ARG A 120 -3.16 10.92 1.76
CA ARG A 120 -3.89 10.88 3.03
C ARG A 120 -5.31 10.32 2.85
N LEU A 121 -5.99 10.71 1.79
CA LEU A 121 -7.33 10.24 1.48
C LEU A 121 -7.35 8.74 1.14
N LEU A 122 -6.40 8.27 0.32
CA LEU A 122 -6.26 6.85 0.01
C LEU A 122 -5.97 6.04 1.27
N HIS A 123 -5.13 6.55 2.16
CA HIS A 123 -4.83 5.90 3.44
C HIS A 123 -6.09 5.71 4.29
N LEU A 124 -6.84 6.80 4.51
CA LEU A 124 -8.11 6.74 5.26
C LEU A 124 -9.14 5.83 4.58
N ALA A 125 -9.18 5.81 3.25
CA ALA A 125 -10.09 4.95 2.51
C ALA A 125 -9.73 3.47 2.72
N LEU A 126 -8.45 3.11 2.65
CA LEU A 126 -7.95 1.76 2.92
C LEU A 126 -8.25 1.31 4.36
N GLU A 127 -8.15 2.21 5.33
CA GLU A 127 -8.48 1.95 6.73
C GLU A 127 -9.97 1.64 6.96
N ARG A 128 -10.86 2.19 6.14
CA ARG A 128 -12.30 1.87 6.19
C ARG A 128 -12.63 0.48 5.61
N LEU A 129 -11.70 -0.17 4.92
CA LEU A 129 -11.92 -1.51 4.37
C LEU A 129 -11.75 -2.57 5.45
N PRO A 130 -12.60 -3.62 5.48
CA PRO A 130 -12.35 -4.80 6.29
C PRO A 130 -11.00 -5.42 5.95
N LEU A 131 -10.31 -5.95 6.98
CA LEU A 131 -8.92 -6.42 6.90
C LEU A 131 -8.68 -7.37 5.72
N ALA A 132 -9.57 -8.32 5.48
CA ALA A 132 -9.44 -9.29 4.39
C ALA A 132 -9.39 -8.63 3.00
N PHE A 133 -10.16 -7.56 2.77
CA PHE A 133 -10.15 -6.83 1.50
C PHE A 133 -8.93 -5.92 1.38
N ARG A 134 -8.54 -5.28 2.48
CA ARG A 134 -7.33 -4.46 2.56
C ARG A 134 -6.08 -5.28 2.26
N GLU A 135 -5.94 -6.45 2.90
CA GLU A 135 -4.82 -7.39 2.73
C GLU A 135 -4.58 -7.70 1.26
N VAL A 136 -5.59 -8.21 0.53
CA VAL A 136 -5.41 -8.58 -0.88
C VAL A 136 -5.14 -7.38 -1.78
N LEU A 137 -5.67 -6.20 -1.44
CA LEU A 137 -5.50 -4.99 -2.24
C LEU A 137 -4.11 -4.39 -2.04
N VAL A 138 -3.57 -4.40 -0.81
CA VAL A 138 -2.18 -4.02 -0.53
C VAL A 138 -1.21 -4.97 -1.25
N LEU A 139 -1.41 -6.28 -1.11
CA LEU A 139 -0.56 -7.27 -1.78
C LEU A 139 -0.58 -7.13 -3.31
N ARG A 140 -1.71 -6.72 -3.89
CA ARG A 140 -1.82 -6.57 -5.35
C ARG A 140 -1.36 -5.22 -5.88
N GLU A 141 -1.84 -4.12 -5.30
CA GLU A 141 -1.71 -2.79 -5.89
C GLU A 141 -0.49 -2.03 -5.34
N LEU A 142 -0.04 -2.33 -4.12
CA LEU A 142 1.14 -1.71 -3.52
C LEU A 142 2.37 -2.61 -3.68
N GLU A 143 2.20 -3.90 -3.45
CA GLU A 143 3.32 -4.86 -3.51
C GLU A 143 3.47 -5.52 -4.89
N ASP A 144 2.59 -5.23 -5.85
CA ASP A 144 2.56 -5.81 -7.21
C ASP A 144 2.77 -7.33 -7.28
N LEU A 145 2.16 -8.07 -6.35
CA LEU A 145 2.26 -9.53 -6.37
C LEU A 145 1.29 -10.14 -7.38
N PRO A 146 1.68 -11.24 -8.05
CA PRO A 146 0.77 -11.98 -8.91
C PRO A 146 -0.25 -12.75 -8.06
N TYR A 147 -1.43 -12.99 -8.61
CA TYR A 147 -2.56 -13.58 -7.87
C TYR A 147 -2.25 -14.92 -7.20
N ARG A 148 -1.38 -15.74 -7.82
CA ARG A 148 -0.96 -17.03 -7.26
C ARG A 148 -0.17 -16.85 -5.95
N ASP A 149 0.68 -15.83 -5.87
CA ASP A 149 1.52 -15.58 -4.69
C ASP A 149 0.64 -14.97 -3.59
N ILE A 150 -0.32 -14.12 -3.96
CA ILE A 150 -1.35 -13.61 -3.03
C ILE A 150 -2.18 -14.75 -2.44
N ALA A 151 -2.58 -15.74 -3.25
CA ALA A 151 -3.33 -16.90 -2.78
C ALA A 151 -2.54 -17.68 -1.71
N VAL A 152 -1.23 -17.86 -1.92
CA VAL A 152 -0.33 -18.50 -0.97
C VAL A 152 -0.17 -17.66 0.30
N ILE A 153 0.08 -16.36 0.18
CA ILE A 153 0.29 -15.47 1.33
C ILE A 153 -0.98 -15.35 2.17
N ALA A 154 -2.12 -15.04 1.54
CA ALA A 154 -3.39 -14.84 2.23
C ALA A 154 -4.08 -16.16 2.62
N GLN A 155 -3.53 -17.31 2.20
CA GLN A 155 -4.06 -18.66 2.48
C GLN A 155 -5.52 -18.82 2.02
N ILE A 156 -5.80 -18.41 0.79
CA ILE A 156 -7.14 -18.48 0.17
C ILE A 156 -7.07 -19.05 -1.26
N PRO A 157 -8.16 -19.64 -1.79
CA PRO A 157 -8.19 -20.09 -3.18
C PRO A 157 -7.95 -18.97 -4.18
N LEU A 158 -7.31 -19.29 -5.32
CA LEU A 158 -7.03 -18.31 -6.38
C LEU A 158 -8.30 -17.61 -6.91
N GLY A 159 -9.41 -18.33 -7.05
CA GLY A 159 -10.71 -17.75 -7.42
C GLY A 159 -11.26 -16.77 -6.37
N THR A 160 -10.95 -17.01 -5.09
CA THR A 160 -11.29 -16.10 -3.99
C THR A 160 -10.46 -14.82 -4.07
N VAL A 161 -9.18 -14.89 -4.45
CA VAL A 161 -8.34 -13.69 -4.66
C VAL A 161 -9.00 -12.74 -5.66
N MET A 162 -9.41 -13.24 -6.84
CA MET A 162 -10.02 -12.42 -7.88
C MET A 162 -11.34 -11.78 -7.43
N SER A 163 -12.23 -12.57 -6.83
CA SER A 163 -13.53 -12.07 -6.36
C SER A 163 -13.40 -11.12 -5.16
N ARG A 164 -12.40 -11.33 -4.29
CA ARG A 164 -12.09 -10.45 -3.16
C ARG A 164 -11.47 -9.13 -3.62
N LEU A 165 -10.55 -9.16 -4.59
CA LEU A 165 -10.00 -7.94 -5.22
C LEU A 165 -11.07 -7.12 -5.92
N ALA A 166 -11.96 -7.75 -6.68
CA ALA A 166 -13.06 -7.05 -7.35
C ALA A 166 -13.97 -6.32 -6.35
N ARG A 167 -14.26 -6.95 -5.20
CA ARG A 167 -15.02 -6.34 -4.11
C ARG A 167 -14.23 -5.25 -3.40
N ALA A 168 -12.96 -5.50 -3.09
CA ALA A 168 -12.07 -4.55 -2.43
C ALA A 168 -11.96 -3.23 -3.22
N ARG A 169 -11.80 -3.29 -4.54
CA ARG A 169 -11.76 -2.10 -5.41
C ARG A 169 -13.06 -1.30 -5.38
N LYS A 170 -14.22 -1.97 -5.35
CA LYS A 170 -15.53 -1.30 -5.21
C LYS A 170 -15.68 -0.61 -3.85
N LEU A 171 -15.27 -1.29 -2.78
CA LEU A 171 -15.29 -0.73 -1.42
C LEU A 171 -14.35 0.47 -1.30
N LEU A 172 -13.15 0.38 -1.86
CA LEU A 172 -12.18 1.48 -1.88
C LEU A 172 -12.73 2.70 -2.62
N ALA A 173 -13.29 2.50 -3.83
CA ALA A 173 -13.91 3.58 -4.58
C ALA A 173 -15.07 4.25 -3.80
N ALA A 174 -15.92 3.45 -3.15
CA ALA A 174 -17.00 3.97 -2.30
C ALA A 174 -16.47 4.76 -1.09
N ALA A 175 -15.43 4.26 -0.42
CA ALA A 175 -14.81 4.94 0.72
C ALA A 175 -14.17 6.28 0.33
N VAL A 176 -13.46 6.33 -0.80
CA VAL A 176 -12.88 7.55 -1.37
C VAL A 176 -13.97 8.61 -1.64
N LEU A 177 -15.08 8.20 -2.27
CA LEU A 177 -16.19 9.11 -2.56
C LEU A 177 -16.84 9.65 -1.28
N ALA A 178 -17.04 8.79 -0.28
CA ALA A 178 -17.59 9.20 1.01
C ALA A 178 -16.69 10.23 1.72
N LEU A 179 -15.38 9.99 1.76
CA LEU A 179 -14.39 10.89 2.36
C LEU A 179 -14.34 12.26 1.66
N ARG A 180 -14.40 12.28 0.32
CA ARG A 180 -14.46 13.54 -0.45
C ARG A 180 -15.74 14.33 -0.13
N ALA A 181 -16.87 13.65 0.02
CA ALA A 181 -18.15 14.27 0.38
C ALA A 181 -18.17 14.78 1.83
N GLU A 182 -17.46 14.13 2.75
CA GLU A 182 -17.26 14.61 4.14
C GLU A 182 -16.40 15.88 4.18
N GLY A 183 -15.28 15.90 3.44
CA GLY A 183 -14.41 17.09 3.33
C GLY A 183 -15.14 18.30 2.75
N THR A 184 -15.98 18.10 1.73
CA THR A 184 -16.78 19.17 1.12
C THR A 184 -17.82 19.74 2.10
N ARG A 185 -18.43 18.89 2.94
CA ARG A 185 -19.41 19.32 3.95
C ARG A 185 -18.78 20.09 5.11
N GLY A 186 -17.55 19.77 5.51
CA GLY A 186 -16.80 20.49 6.56
C GLY A 186 -16.42 21.93 6.20
N LEU A 187 -16.32 22.25 4.90
CA LEU A 187 -16.10 23.62 4.39
C LEU A 187 -17.40 24.45 4.38
N GLY A 188 -18.56 23.81 4.22
CA GLY A 188 -19.87 24.48 4.19
C GLY A 188 -20.42 24.89 5.56
N THR A 189 -19.96 24.26 6.65
CA THR A 189 -20.47 24.53 8.02
C THR A 189 -19.65 25.54 8.81
N ARG A 190 -18.46 25.94 8.32
CA ARG A 190 -17.62 26.98 8.96
C ARG A 190 -17.85 28.41 8.44
N GLY A 191 -18.66 28.59 7.40
CA GLY A 191 -18.97 29.91 6.81
C GLY A 191 -20.29 30.55 7.24
N GLY A 192 -21.02 29.97 8.19
CA GLY A 192 -22.39 30.37 8.55
C GLY A 192 -22.54 30.90 9.97
N ALA A 193 -21.59 31.68 10.48
CA ALA A 193 -21.74 32.38 11.77
C ALA A 193 -20.81 33.61 11.87
N ASP A 194 -20.85 34.52 10.90
CA ASP A 194 -20.81 35.97 11.15
C ASP A 194 -20.98 36.74 9.82
N LEU A 195 -22.18 37.25 9.56
CA LEU A 195 -22.42 38.29 8.57
C LEU A 195 -23.34 39.34 9.20
N GLY A 196 -22.78 40.10 10.14
CA GLY A 196 -23.28 41.41 10.54
C GLY A 196 -22.64 42.54 9.71
N ALA A 197 -23.40 43.00 8.72
CA ALA A 197 -23.45 44.37 8.21
C ALA A 197 -22.24 45.04 7.49
N ALA A 198 -22.57 45.47 6.26
CA ALA A 198 -22.17 46.72 5.58
C ALA A 198 -20.82 46.80 4.83
N GLY A 199 -20.91 47.10 3.53
CA GLY A 199 -19.77 47.60 2.75
C GLY A 199 -19.86 47.37 1.24
N THR A 200 -20.65 48.20 0.56
CA THR A 200 -20.85 48.27 -0.89
C THR A 200 -19.55 48.52 -1.68
N LEU A 201 -19.18 47.68 -2.65
CA LEU A 201 -18.45 48.01 -3.90
C LEU A 201 -18.70 46.85 -4.90
N SER A 202 -19.46 47.01 -5.99
CA SER A 202 -19.14 47.68 -7.27
C SER A 202 -17.87 47.16 -7.96
N THR A 203 -17.99 46.21 -8.90
CA THR A 203 -17.71 46.37 -10.35
C THR A 203 -17.71 45.03 -11.12
N ALA A 204 -18.39 45.09 -12.27
CA ALA A 204 -18.43 44.32 -13.53
C ALA A 204 -17.53 43.08 -13.82
N PRO A 205 -17.91 42.25 -14.83
CA PRO A 205 -17.41 40.90 -15.04
C PRO A 205 -16.22 40.83 -16.01
N VAL A 206 -15.33 39.85 -15.82
CA VAL A 206 -14.36 39.43 -16.84
C VAL A 206 -14.76 38.06 -17.37
N THR A 207 -15.16 38.08 -18.63
CA THR A 207 -15.39 36.96 -19.54
C THR A 207 -14.10 36.21 -19.87
N ASP A 208 -14.27 34.89 -19.99
CA ASP A 208 -13.73 33.99 -21.03
C ASP A 208 -12.23 34.05 -21.35
N ARG A 209 -11.56 32.91 -21.14
CA ARG A 209 -10.54 32.47 -22.09
C ARG A 209 -10.41 30.95 -22.12
N ALA A 210 -11.23 30.34 -22.98
CA ALA A 210 -10.84 29.13 -23.69
C ALA A 210 -9.63 29.38 -24.61
N ALA A 211 -8.94 28.28 -24.94
CA ALA A 211 -8.00 28.06 -26.05
C ALA A 211 -6.50 28.40 -25.86
N ALA A 212 -5.71 27.35 -25.67
CA ALA A 212 -4.65 26.89 -26.59
C ALA A 212 -4.29 25.43 -26.16
N ALA A 213 -4.48 24.36 -26.96
CA ALA A 213 -3.73 24.00 -28.17
C ALA A 213 -2.21 24.01 -27.89
N THR A 214 -1.35 23.02 -28.17
CA THR A 214 -1.39 21.81 -28.99
C THR A 214 -0.06 21.06 -28.76
N ALA A 215 -0.11 19.73 -28.92
CA ALA A 215 0.92 18.73 -29.24
C ALA A 215 2.42 19.09 -29.32
N ILE A 216 3.30 18.23 -28.77
CA ILE A 216 4.56 17.71 -29.36
C ILE A 216 4.92 16.36 -28.67
N HIS A 217 4.63 15.20 -29.24
CA HIS A 217 5.54 14.25 -29.94
C HIS A 217 6.93 14.01 -29.31
N ALA A 218 7.29 12.75 -29.01
CA ALA A 218 8.34 12.01 -29.74
C ALA A 218 8.81 10.75 -29.00
N THR A 219 8.75 9.63 -29.71
CA THR A 219 9.42 8.35 -29.47
C THR A 219 10.95 8.51 -29.49
N PRO A 220 11.72 7.87 -28.58
CA PRO A 220 13.17 7.81 -28.72
C PRO A 220 13.63 6.65 -29.64
N PRO A 221 14.70 6.85 -30.45
CA PRO A 221 15.20 5.86 -31.40
C PRO A 221 16.12 4.81 -30.75
N GLN A 222 16.16 3.61 -31.35
CA GLN A 222 17.19 2.59 -31.10
C GLN A 222 18.51 2.95 -31.78
N PRO A 223 19.68 2.61 -31.21
CA PRO A 223 20.94 2.69 -31.93
C PRO A 223 21.16 1.46 -32.83
N ALA A 224 21.36 1.74 -34.12
CA ALA A 224 21.84 0.80 -35.12
C ALA A 224 23.33 0.51 -34.93
N GLY A 225 23.71 -0.74 -35.20
CA GLY A 225 25.10 -1.18 -35.23
C GLY A 225 25.88 -0.57 -36.39
N GLU A 226 27.17 -0.38 -36.16
CA GLU A 226 28.16 -0.15 -37.20
C GLU A 226 28.94 -1.44 -37.47
N THR A 227 28.99 -1.78 -38.75
CA THR A 227 29.77 -2.84 -39.38
C THR A 227 31.07 -2.31 -39.96
N GLY A 228 32.10 -3.16 -39.98
CA GLY A 228 33.29 -3.08 -40.85
C GLY A 228 34.55 -3.44 -40.06
N HIS A 229 35.44 -4.35 -40.45
CA HIS A 229 35.87 -4.73 -41.79
C HIS A 229 36.67 -6.06 -41.72
N GLU A 230 36.58 -6.90 -42.76
CA GLU A 230 37.44 -8.07 -43.05
C GLU A 230 38.94 -7.76 -43.01
N LEU A 231 39.77 -8.78 -42.73
CA LEU A 231 40.92 -9.15 -43.58
C LEU A 231 41.30 -10.63 -43.36
N GLN A 232 41.39 -11.37 -44.47
CA GLN A 232 42.29 -12.51 -44.66
C GLN A 232 43.72 -12.02 -44.86
#